data_AF-A0A9X5CDE1-F1
#
_entry.id   AF-A0A9X5CDE1-F1
#
_cell.length_a   1.000
_cell.length_b   1.000
_cell.length_c   1.000
_cell.angle_alpha   90.00
_cell.angle_beta   90.00
_cell.angle_gamma   90.00
#
_symmetry.space_group_name_H-M   'P 1'
#
loop_
_entity.id
_entity.type
_entity.pdbx_description
1 polymer ?
#
loop_
_entity_poly.entity_id
_entity_poly.type
_entity_poly.pdbx_seq_one_letter_code
_entity_poly.pdbx_strand_id
1 'polypeptide(L)' 'MKKIVGIILAVIGIVTAAINLVFKVNGQTSVARSVSVVGGADGPTSIFLAGKVVDTSAVIGMVVGILLLTAGIFMIARKK' A
#
# COMPACT_ATOMS: atom_id res chain seq x y z
N MET A 1 24.23 -20.58 -6.31
CA MET A 1 23.84 -19.76 -5.14
C MET A 1 23.19 -18.42 -5.53
N LYS A 2 23.84 -17.55 -6.33
CA LYS A 2 23.31 -16.22 -6.68
C LYS A 2 21.90 -16.22 -7.33
N LYS A 3 21.60 -17.19 -8.20
CA LYS A 3 20.26 -17.34 -8.80
C LYS A 3 19.18 -17.71 -7.79
N ILE A 4 19.48 -18.59 -6.84
CA ILE A 4 18.54 -19.03 -5.79
C ILE A 4 18.21 -17.84 -4.88
N VAL A 5 19.23 -17.08 -4.48
CA VAL A 5 19.06 -15.86 -3.68
C VAL A 5 18.21 -14.82 -4.44
N GLY A 6 18.43 -14.68 -5.76
CA GLY A 6 17.62 -13.78 -6.59
C GLY A 6 16.15 -14.20 -6.70
N ILE A 7 15.88 -15.51 -6.79
CA ILE A 7 14.51 -16.05 -6.78
C ILE A 7 13.83 -15.77 -5.44
N ILE A 8 14.53 -16.00 -4.32
CA ILE A 8 14.00 -15.72 -2.98
C ILE A 8 13.66 -14.23 -2.83
N LEU A 9 14.57 -13.34 -3.24
CA LEU A 9 14.35 -11.89 -3.20
C LEU A 9 13.16 -11.46 -4.07
N ALA A 10 13.01 -12.04 -5.26
CA ALA A 10 11.89 -11.75 -6.13
C ALA A 10 10.55 -12.17 -5.52
N VAL A 11 10.47 -13.37 -4.92
CA VAL A 11 9.26 -13.84 -4.24
C VAL A 11 8.90 -12.94 -3.06
N ILE A 12 9.87 -12.59 -2.21
CA ILE A 12 9.66 -11.69 -1.07
C ILE A 12 9.18 -10.31 -1.56
N GLY A 13 9.77 -9.77 -2.62
CA GLY A 13 9.37 -8.51 -3.23
C GLY A 13 7.93 -8.51 -3.73
N ILE A 14 7.50 -9.58 -4.42
CA ILE A 14 6.12 -9.74 -4.91
C ILE A 14 5.15 -9.79 -3.74
N VAL A 15 5.41 -10.65 -2.75
CA VAL A 15 4.52 -10.83 -1.59
C VAL A 15 4.38 -9.52 -0.82
N THR A 16 5.48 -8.81 -0.59
CA THR A 16 5.48 -7.52 0.12
C THR A 16 4.69 -6.47 -0.64
N ALA A 17 4.90 -6.34 -1.95
CA ALA A 17 4.17 -5.37 -2.78
C ALA A 17 2.66 -5.69 -2.83
N ALA A 18 2.29 -6.96 -2.97
CA ALA A 18 0.89 -7.40 -3.05
C ALA A 18 0.14 -7.14 -1.73
N ILE A 19 0.74 -7.47 -0.58
CA ILE A 19 0.13 -7.20 0.74
C ILE A 19 -0.12 -5.70 0.90
N ASN A 20 0.90 -4.87 0.64
CA ASN A 20 0.77 -3.41 0.77
C ASN A 20 -0.24 -2.82 -0.22
N LEU A 21 -0.42 -3.42 -1.40
CA LEU A 21 -1.47 -3.07 -2.35
C LEU A 21 -2.87 -3.32 -1.81
N VAL A 22 -3.10 -4.51 -1.25
CA VAL A 22 -4.38 -4.84 -0.62
C VAL A 22 -4.68 -3.87 0.53
N PHE A 23 -3.70 -3.57 1.39
CA PHE A 23 -3.86 -2.60 2.47
C PHE A 23 -4.20 -1.19 1.96
N LYS A 24 -3.57 -0.72 0.88
CA LYS A 24 -3.87 0.61 0.32
C LYS A 24 -5.29 0.69 -0.24
N VAL A 25 -5.71 -0.32 -1.01
CA VAL A 25 -7.06 -0.38 -1.61
C VAL A 25 -8.14 -0.48 -0.51
N ASN A 26 -7.90 -1.29 0.52
CA ASN A 26 -8.82 -1.44 1.66
C ASN A 26 -8.84 -0.20 2.58
N GLY A 27 -7.71 0.50 2.71
CA GLY A 27 -7.63 1.78 3.41
C GLY A 27 -8.43 2.87 2.70
N GLN A 28 -8.31 2.99 1.38
CA GLN A 28 -9.03 3.99 0.58
C GLN A 28 -10.55 3.80 0.61
N THR A 29 -11.02 2.55 0.61
CA THR A 29 -12.46 2.24 0.75
C THR A 29 -13.03 2.53 2.14
N SER A 30 -12.17 2.71 3.15
CA SER A 30 -12.58 3.15 4.49
C SER A 30 -12.70 4.68 4.60
N VAL A 31 -11.84 5.45 3.91
CA VAL A 31 -11.87 6.93 3.96
C VAL A 31 -13.14 7.50 3.30
N ALA A 32 -13.61 6.87 2.22
CA ALA A 32 -14.87 7.27 1.57
C ALA A 32 -16.12 7.09 2.47
N ARG A 33 -16.00 6.36 3.59
CA ARG A 33 -17.12 6.10 4.53
C ARG A 33 -17.19 7.06 5.71
N SER A 34 -16.19 7.93 5.91
CA SER A 34 -16.09 8.81 7.09
C SER A 34 -16.70 10.20 6.87
N VAL A 35 -17.88 10.25 6.25
CA VAL A 35 -18.68 11.49 6.15
C VAL A 35 -19.82 11.36 7.14
N SER A 36 -19.79 12.12 8.24
CA SER A 36 -20.93 12.22 9.16
C SER A 36 -21.66 13.53 8.91
N VAL A 37 -22.96 13.41 8.66
CA VAL A 37 -23.88 14.55 8.54
C VAL A 37 -24.63 14.62 9.86
N VAL A 38 -24.39 15.68 10.63
CA VAL A 38 -25.10 15.95 11.88
C VAL A 38 -26.01 17.14 11.64
N GLY A 39 -27.31 16.87 11.49
CA GLY A 39 -28.36 17.88 11.30
C GLY A 39 -29.25 17.98 12.55
N GLY A 40 -29.53 19.21 12.98
CA GLY A 40 -30.53 19.50 14.01
C GLY A 40 -31.89 19.80 13.38
N ALA A 41 -32.99 19.54 14.11
CA ALA A 41 -34.35 19.75 13.61
C ALA A 41 -34.67 21.22 13.24
N ASP A 42 -33.98 22.19 13.86
CA ASP A 42 -34.25 23.63 13.72
C ASP A 42 -32.97 24.50 13.61
N GLY A 43 -31.84 23.93 13.15
CA GLY A 43 -30.56 24.66 13.05
C GLY A 43 -29.70 24.21 11.86
N PRO A 44 -28.67 24.97 11.45
CA PRO A 44 -27.92 24.70 10.22
C PRO A 44 -27.21 23.33 10.28
N THR A 45 -27.39 22.53 9.22
CA THR A 45 -26.74 21.22 9.06
C THR A 45 -25.22 21.38 9.01
N SER A 46 -24.50 20.71 9.91
CA SER A 46 -23.03 20.71 9.92
C SER A 46 -22.50 19.42 9.29
N ILE A 47 -21.61 19.56 8.30
CA ILE A 47 -20.97 18.44 7.60
C ILE A 47 -19.55 18.31 8.15
N PHE A 48 -19.24 17.18 8.79
CA PHE A 48 -17.90 16.89 9.28
C PHE A 48 -17.21 15.91 8.33
N LEU A 49 -16.11 16.39 7.73
CA LEU A 49 -15.26 15.59 6.86
C LEU A 49 -14.02 15.13 7.65
N ALA A 50 -14.09 13.94 8.22
CA ALA A 50 -12.95 13.33 8.89
C ALA A 50 -12.07 12.64 7.84
N GLY A 51 -11.09 13.37 7.29
CA GLY A 51 -10.09 12.81 6.39
C GLY A 51 -9.04 11.99 7.15
N LYS A 52 -8.95 10.69 6.88
CA LYS A 52 -7.85 9.86 7.41
C LYS A 52 -6.53 10.29 6.74
N VAL A 53 -5.49 10.51 7.55
CA VAL A 53 -4.14 10.83 7.08
C VAL A 53 -3.68 9.71 6.14
N VAL A 54 -3.15 10.09 4.98
CA VAL A 54 -2.66 9.15 3.95
C VAL A 54 -1.77 8.09 4.61
N ASP A 55 -2.18 6.82 4.48
CA ASP A 55 -1.46 5.64 4.99
C ASP A 55 -0.13 5.49 4.21
N THR A 56 0.84 6.35 4.54
CA THR A 56 2.15 6.45 3.87
C THR A 56 2.95 5.16 4.02
N SER A 57 2.69 4.40 5.09
CA SER A 57 3.24 3.08 5.35
C SER A 57 2.99 2.08 4.21
N ALA A 58 1.79 2.06 3.63
CA ALA A 58 1.46 1.17 2.53
C ALA A 58 2.23 1.54 1.25
N VAL A 59 2.42 2.84 0.99
CA VAL A 59 3.19 3.33 -0.16
C VAL A 59 4.68 2.99 0.00
N ILE A 60 5.23 3.17 1.19
CA ILE A 60 6.62 2.79 1.50
C ILE A 60 6.82 1.28 1.29
N GLY A 61 5.90 0.44 1.78
CA GLY A 61 5.96 -1.01 1.61
C GLY A 61 5.91 -1.46 0.14
N MET A 62 5.13 -0.77 -0.71
CA MET A 62 5.15 -1.01 -2.15
C MET A 62 6.50 -0.68 -2.79
N VAL A 63 7.08 0.48 -2.46
CA VAL A 63 8.38 0.91 -3.01
C VAL A 63 9.47 -0.08 -2.63
N VAL A 64 9.50 -0.51 -1.36
CA VAL A 64 10.42 -1.54 -0.88
C VAL A 64 10.21 -2.87 -1.62
N GLY A 65 8.96 -3.31 -1.80
CA GLY A 65 8.65 -4.54 -2.53
C GLY A 65 9.14 -4.52 -3.98
N ILE A 66 8.97 -3.40 -4.69
CA ILE A 66 9.45 -3.21 -6.07
C ILE A 66 10.99 -3.20 -6.13
N LEU A 67 11.65 -2.56 -5.17
CA LEU A 67 13.12 -2.55 -5.06
C LEU A 67 13.67 -3.97 -4.85
N LEU A 68 13.07 -4.77 -3.97
CA LEU A 68 13.48 -6.17 -3.78
C LEU A 68 13.26 -7.02 -5.04
N LEU A 69 12.14 -6.80 -5.74
CA LEU A 69 11.82 -7.46 -6.99
C LEU A 69 12.87 -7.17 -8.07
N THR A 70 13.18 -5.89 -8.28
CA THR A 70 14.17 -5.47 -9.28
C THR A 70 15.57 -5.96 -8.93
N ALA A 71 15.97 -5.91 -7.66
CA ALA A 71 17.24 -6.48 -7.20
C ALA A 71 17.30 -8.01 -7.40
N GLY A 72 16.21 -8.72 -7.10
CA GLY A 72 16.09 -10.17 -7.30
C GLY A 72 16.20 -10.56 -8.78
N ILE A 73 15.45 -9.88 -9.66
CA ILE A 73 15.49 -10.06 -11.11
C ILE A 73 16.89 -9.74 -11.65
N PHE A 74 17.48 -8.62 -11.23
CA PHE A 74 18.83 -8.24 -11.62
C PHE A 74 19.85 -9.32 -11.22
N MET A 75 19.76 -9.90 -10.02
CA MET A 75 20.64 -10.99 -9.60
C MET A 75 20.47 -12.28 -10.40
N ILE A 76 19.28 -12.55 -10.93
CA ILE A 76 19.02 -13.70 -11.81
C ILE A 76 19.53 -13.43 -13.23
N ALA A 77 19.24 -12.24 -13.76
CA ALA A 77 19.53 -11.83 -15.13
C ALA A 77 21.00 -11.45 -15.35
N ARG A 78 21.72 -11.08 -14.28
CA ARG A 78 23.16 -10.82 -14.34
C ARG A 78 23.89 -12.12 -14.68
N LYS A 79 24.13 -12.33 -15.98
CA LYS A 79 25.16 -13.27 -16.44
C LYS A 79 26.49 -12.81 -15.84
N LYS A 80 27.25 -13.80 -15.39
CA LYS A 80 28.54 -13.65 -14.73
C LYS A 80 29.45 -12.76 -15.58
#